data_AF-A0ABD2MX40-F1
#
_entry.id   AF-A0ABD2MX40-F1
#
_cell.length_a   1.000
_cell.length_b   1.000
_cell.length_c   1.000
_cell.angle_alpha   90.00
_cell.angle_beta   90.00
_cell.angle_gamma   90.00
#
_symmetry.space_group_name_H-M   'P 1'
#
loop_
_entity.id
_entity.type
_entity.pdbx_description
1 polymer ?
#
loop_
_entity_poly.entity_id
_entity_poly.type
_entity_poly.pdbx_seq_one_letter_code
_entity_poly.pdbx_strand_id
1 'polypeptide(L)'
;MHVRVPTKLNIAVSVLFIPSRPRNVATSSLGSGIEGKLDKIFSELSAIKKQKSEFIASLNNYGEKIDDFEKKLKVVESLDNKMNLLNAEMESYGVHNFKLKNKVMDLHQNLKLNGIPESRNENIIDIVKNVASKLNFASVESCLNDCYRVHSVSKDSSRSRPIVASFKTTLYKSDFRKAYKRIKDLRTTALGFTGFER
;
A
#
# COMPACT_ATOMS: atom_id res chain seq x y z
N MET A 1 -57.86 45.42 12.41
CA MET A 1 -57.17 46.71 12.23
C MET A 1 -57.02 46.97 10.74
N HIS A 2 -57.81 47.91 10.20
CA HIS A 2 -57.80 48.31 8.80
C HIS A 2 -56.90 49.53 8.61
N VAL A 3 -55.95 49.45 7.68
CA VAL A 3 -55.08 50.57 7.32
C VAL A 3 -55.70 51.32 6.15
N ARG A 4 -56.02 52.59 6.37
CA ARG A 4 -56.57 53.55 5.38
C ARG A 4 -55.47 53.96 4.38
N VAL A 5 -55.84 53.98 3.11
CA VAL A 5 -55.05 54.54 1.99
C VAL A 5 -55.28 56.06 1.93
N PRO A 6 -54.25 56.92 1.78
CA PRO A 6 -54.45 58.35 1.57
C PRO A 6 -54.74 58.71 0.10
N THR A 7 -55.58 59.72 -0.02
CA THR A 7 -56.23 60.32 -1.18
C THR A 7 -55.29 61.10 -2.12
N LYS A 8 -55.65 61.12 -3.41
CA LYS A 8 -54.95 61.84 -4.48
C LYS A 8 -55.01 63.36 -4.27
N LEU A 9 -53.85 64.01 -4.32
CA LEU A 9 -53.70 65.46 -4.34
C LEU A 9 -53.87 65.95 -5.79
N ASN A 10 -54.89 66.75 -6.06
CA ASN A 10 -55.11 67.41 -7.36
C ASN A 10 -54.40 68.76 -7.35
N ILE A 11 -53.31 68.89 -8.11
CA ILE A 11 -52.62 70.17 -8.34
C ILE A 11 -53.05 70.69 -9.71
N ALA A 12 -53.81 71.79 -9.72
CA ALA A 12 -54.14 72.53 -10.93
C ALA A 12 -52.92 73.39 -11.32
N VAL A 13 -52.30 73.06 -12.46
CA VAL A 13 -51.22 73.86 -13.04
C VAL A 13 -51.82 74.77 -14.12
N SER A 14 -51.82 76.07 -13.86
CA SER A 14 -52.21 77.10 -14.82
C SER A 14 -51.12 77.25 -15.89
N VAL A 15 -51.50 77.04 -17.15
CA VAL A 15 -50.60 77.17 -18.30
C VAL A 15 -50.57 78.64 -18.73
N LEU A 16 -49.50 79.34 -18.37
CA LEU A 16 -49.19 80.66 -18.91
C LEU A 16 -48.68 80.52 -20.34
N PHE A 17 -49.46 81.02 -21.30
CA PHE A 17 -49.09 81.06 -22.72
C PHE A 17 -48.03 82.13 -22.95
N ILE A 18 -46.78 81.70 -23.15
CA ILE A 18 -45.66 82.55 -23.53
C ILE A 18 -45.54 82.53 -25.07
N PRO A 19 -45.60 83.67 -25.77
CA PRO A 19 -45.45 83.70 -27.21
C PRO A 19 -44.03 83.27 -27.61
N SER A 20 -43.98 82.32 -28.53
CA SER A 20 -42.73 81.75 -29.04
C SER A 20 -41.97 82.78 -29.86
N ARG A 21 -40.76 83.16 -29.42
CA ARG A 21 -39.81 83.91 -30.25
C ARG A 21 -39.42 83.06 -31.46
N PRO A 22 -39.30 83.64 -32.67
CA PRO A 22 -38.80 82.93 -33.84
C PRO A 22 -37.37 82.45 -33.55
N ARG A 23 -37.22 81.13 -33.46
CA ARG A 23 -35.95 80.45 -33.24
C ARG A 23 -35.21 80.47 -34.58
N ASN A 24 -34.22 81.36 -34.70
CA ASN A 24 -33.34 81.43 -35.86
C ASN A 24 -32.60 80.08 -35.97
N VAL A 25 -32.90 79.32 -37.02
CA VAL A 25 -32.43 77.95 -37.23
C VAL A 25 -31.01 78.00 -37.78
N ALA A 26 -30.03 77.84 -36.88
CA ALA A 26 -28.65 77.49 -37.20
C ALA A 26 -28.25 76.18 -36.49
N THR A 27 -29.14 75.18 -36.47
CA THR A 27 -28.94 73.92 -35.73
C THR A 27 -28.56 72.72 -36.61
N SER A 28 -28.43 72.88 -37.93
CA SER A 28 -28.15 71.73 -38.82
C SER A 28 -26.71 71.21 -38.76
N SER A 29 -25.72 72.01 -38.31
CA SER A 29 -24.32 71.56 -38.23
C SER A 29 -23.95 70.93 -36.87
N LEU A 30 -24.61 71.32 -35.77
CA LEU A 30 -24.35 70.76 -34.42
C LEU A 30 -25.04 69.41 -34.17
N GLY A 31 -26.19 69.15 -34.80
CA GLY A 31 -26.92 67.88 -34.65
C GLY A 31 -26.15 66.67 -35.20
N SER A 32 -25.54 66.82 -36.38
CA SER A 32 -24.79 65.73 -37.05
C SER A 32 -23.57 65.23 -36.24
N GLY A 33 -22.89 66.13 -35.51
CA GLY A 33 -21.75 65.78 -34.67
C GLY A 33 -22.13 65.04 -33.38
N ILE A 34 -23.37 65.23 -32.90
CA ILE A 34 -23.91 64.52 -31.73
C ILE A 34 -24.41 63.14 -32.17
N GLU A 35 -25.11 63.04 -33.29
CA GLU A 35 -25.58 61.78 -33.87
C GLU A 35 -24.41 60.81 -34.15
N GLY A 36 -23.34 61.28 -34.80
CA GLY A 36 -22.18 60.44 -35.08
C GLY A 36 -21.41 59.95 -33.84
N LYS A 37 -21.49 60.68 -32.71
CA LYS A 37 -20.92 60.23 -31.43
C LYS A 37 -21.82 59.20 -30.74
N LEU A 38 -23.13 59.38 -30.82
CA LEU A 38 -24.11 58.41 -30.34
C LEU A 38 -23.96 57.07 -31.06
N ASP A 39 -23.83 57.07 -32.38
CA ASP A 39 -23.62 55.86 -33.17
C ASP A 39 -22.33 55.12 -32.77
N LYS A 40 -21.24 55.86 -32.52
CA LYS A 40 -19.99 55.29 -31.99
C LYS A 40 -20.20 54.63 -30.63
N ILE A 41 -20.86 55.30 -29.69
CA ILE A 41 -21.15 54.75 -28.36
C ILE A 41 -22.01 53.47 -28.47
N PHE A 42 -23.02 53.46 -29.33
CA PHE A 42 -23.84 52.26 -29.55
C PHE A 42 -23.04 51.11 -30.15
N SER A 43 -22.12 51.41 -31.08
CA SER A 43 -21.23 50.40 -31.67
C SER A 43 -20.29 49.80 -30.63
N GLU A 44 -19.69 50.63 -29.76
CA GLU A 44 -18.83 50.18 -28.65
C GLU A 44 -19.62 49.37 -27.62
N LEU A 45 -20.83 49.80 -27.24
CA LEU A 45 -21.71 49.06 -26.35
C LEU A 45 -22.06 47.68 -26.92
N SER A 46 -22.27 47.58 -28.23
CA SER A 46 -22.52 46.30 -28.90
C SER A 46 -21.30 45.38 -28.83
N ALA A 47 -20.09 45.92 -29.03
CA ALA A 47 -18.84 45.18 -28.93
C ALA A 47 -18.58 44.69 -27.50
N ILE A 48 -18.80 45.54 -26.50
CA ILE A 48 -18.68 45.18 -25.08
C ILE A 48 -19.67 44.07 -24.72
N LYS A 49 -20.91 44.16 -25.21
CA LYS A 49 -21.93 43.11 -24.97
C LYS A 49 -21.50 41.77 -25.57
N LYS A 50 -20.90 41.77 -26.77
CA LYS A 50 -20.36 40.57 -27.41
C LYS A 50 -19.20 39.99 -26.61
N GLN A 51 -18.21 40.80 -26.24
CA GLN A 51 -17.08 40.38 -25.40
C GLN A 51 -17.55 39.80 -24.07
N LYS A 52 -18.54 40.43 -23.42
CA LYS A 52 -19.15 39.90 -22.20
C LYS A 52 -19.75 38.52 -22.42
N SER A 53 -20.46 38.28 -23.52
CA SER A 53 -21.03 36.97 -23.81
C SER A 53 -19.97 35.89 -24.07
N GLU A 54 -18.91 36.22 -24.81
CA GLU A 54 -17.78 35.31 -25.07
C GLU A 54 -17.00 35.00 -23.79
N PHE A 55 -16.84 35.99 -22.92
CA PHE A 55 -16.21 35.83 -21.62
C PHE A 55 -17.03 34.91 -20.70
N ILE A 56 -18.36 35.08 -20.65
CA ILE A 56 -19.25 34.19 -19.89
C ILE A 56 -19.18 32.75 -20.42
N ALA A 57 -19.19 32.58 -21.75
CA ALA A 57 -19.05 31.25 -22.36
C ALA A 57 -17.71 30.59 -21.99
N SER A 58 -16.62 31.37 -21.99
CA SER A 58 -15.31 30.89 -21.57
C SER A 58 -15.28 30.48 -20.10
N LEU A 59 -15.88 31.28 -19.20
CA LEU A 59 -16.00 30.97 -17.78
C LEU A 59 -16.77 29.67 -17.54
N ASN A 60 -17.89 29.47 -18.23
CA ASN A 60 -18.68 28.24 -18.11
C ASN A 60 -17.86 27.01 -18.56
N ASN A 61 -17.15 27.11 -19.69
CA ASN A 61 -16.28 26.04 -20.17
C ASN A 61 -15.15 25.72 -19.18
N TYR A 62 -14.60 26.73 -18.48
CA TYR A 62 -13.60 26.50 -17.44
C TYR A 62 -14.23 25.85 -16.19
N GLY A 63 -15.46 26.22 -15.83
CA GLY A 63 -16.22 25.57 -14.76
C GLY A 63 -16.36 24.07 -15.00
N GLU A 64 -16.79 23.66 -16.20
CA GLU A 64 -16.91 22.25 -16.58
C GLU A 64 -15.57 21.50 -16.49
N LYS A 65 -14.47 22.12 -16.95
CA LYS A 65 -13.12 21.53 -16.85
C LYS A 65 -12.66 21.35 -15.41
N ILE A 66 -12.98 22.31 -14.53
CA ILE A 66 -12.66 22.24 -13.10
C ILE A 66 -13.42 21.07 -12.46
N ASP A 67 -14.71 20.91 -12.75
CA ASP A 67 -15.53 19.81 -12.24
C ASP A 67 -14.98 18.44 -12.70
N ASP A 68 -14.54 18.36 -13.95
CA ASP A 68 -13.91 17.15 -14.49
C ASP A 68 -12.56 16.85 -13.85
N PHE A 69 -11.76 17.87 -13.53
CA PHE A 69 -10.54 17.69 -12.76
C PHE A 69 -10.82 17.23 -11.33
N GLU A 70 -11.83 17.77 -10.67
CA GLU A 70 -12.22 17.34 -9.32
C GLU A 70 -12.63 15.86 -9.30
N LYS A 71 -13.40 15.41 -10.30
CA LYS A 71 -13.75 13.98 -10.44
C LYS A 71 -12.53 13.11 -10.63
N LYS A 72 -11.59 13.51 -11.50
CA LYS A 72 -10.34 12.76 -11.73
C LYS A 72 -9.47 12.71 -10.48
N LEU A 73 -9.40 13.82 -9.72
CA LEU A 73 -8.65 13.89 -8.47
C LEU A 73 -9.18 12.87 -7.46
N LYS A 74 -10.50 12.79 -7.27
CA LYS A 74 -11.13 11.79 -6.38
C LYS A 74 -10.83 10.35 -6.77
N VAL A 75 -10.76 10.06 -8.07
CA VAL A 75 -10.37 8.72 -8.56
C VAL A 75 -8.91 8.43 -8.20
N VAL A 76 -8.00 9.39 -8.43
CA VAL A 76 -6.57 9.25 -8.09
C VAL A 76 -6.38 9.01 -6.59
N GLU A 77 -7.05 9.76 -5.72
CA GLU A 77 -7.01 9.56 -4.27
C GLU A 77 -7.49 8.15 -3.87
N SER A 78 -8.58 7.66 -4.50
CA SER A 78 -9.07 6.31 -4.23
C SER A 78 -8.09 5.21 -4.67
N LEU A 79 -7.34 5.45 -5.76
CA LEU A 79 -6.31 4.54 -6.26
C LEU A 79 -5.08 4.55 -5.36
N ASP A 80 -4.65 5.72 -4.90
CA ASP A 80 -3.52 5.86 -3.98
C ASP A 80 -3.77 5.10 -2.67
N ASN A 81 -4.97 5.25 -2.09
CA ASN A 81 -5.38 4.50 -0.91
C ASN A 81 -5.34 2.98 -1.13
N LYS A 82 -5.83 2.49 -2.28
CA LYS A 82 -5.78 1.06 -2.63
C LYS A 82 -4.34 0.57 -2.82
N MET A 83 -3.49 1.39 -3.43
CA MET A 83 -2.07 1.06 -3.64
C MET A 83 -1.33 0.96 -2.31
N ASN A 84 -1.60 1.87 -1.38
CA ASN A 84 -1.04 1.84 -0.03
C ASN A 84 -1.48 0.58 0.76
N LEU A 85 -2.77 0.22 0.67
CA LEU A 85 -3.28 -1.02 1.28
C LEU A 85 -2.61 -2.26 0.68
N LEU A 86 -2.51 -2.32 -0.66
CA LEU A 86 -1.91 -3.47 -1.35
C LEU A 86 -0.42 -3.61 -1.03
N ASN A 87 0.31 -2.49 -0.91
CA ASN A 87 1.72 -2.51 -0.51
C ASN A 87 1.89 -3.04 0.91
N ALA A 88 1.03 -2.63 1.86
CA ALA A 88 1.06 -3.14 3.23
C ALA A 88 0.76 -4.65 3.29
N GLU A 89 -0.20 -5.14 2.49
CA GLU A 89 -0.46 -6.57 2.36
C GLU A 89 0.74 -7.32 1.77
N MET A 90 1.36 -6.76 0.73
CA MET A 90 2.53 -7.35 0.08
C MET A 90 3.72 -7.49 1.03
N GLU A 91 3.97 -6.48 1.87
CA GLU A 91 5.00 -6.54 2.93
C GLU A 91 4.68 -7.64 3.95
N SER A 92 3.43 -7.74 4.39
CA SER A 92 2.98 -8.79 5.31
C SER A 92 3.21 -10.19 4.73
N TYR A 93 2.84 -10.42 3.47
CA TYR A 93 3.12 -11.68 2.77
C TYR A 93 4.61 -11.95 2.61
N GLY A 94 5.42 -10.91 2.36
CA GLY A 94 6.88 -11.01 2.29
C GLY A 94 7.47 -11.55 3.60
N VAL A 95 7.06 -10.98 4.74
CA VAL A 95 7.49 -11.41 6.07
C VAL A 95 7.03 -12.84 6.37
N HIS A 96 5.78 -13.19 6.05
CA HIS A 96 5.25 -14.53 6.29
C HIS A 96 6.00 -15.59 5.47
N ASN A 97 6.21 -15.33 4.18
CA ASN A 97 6.96 -16.23 3.31
C ASN A 97 8.40 -16.41 3.76
N PHE A 98 9.06 -15.34 4.23
CA PHE A 98 10.41 -15.44 4.79
C PHE A 98 10.44 -16.37 6.02
N LYS A 99 9.50 -16.21 6.96
CA LYS A 99 9.38 -17.09 8.13
C LYS A 99 9.13 -18.54 7.74
N LEU A 100 8.25 -18.79 6.78
CA LEU A 100 7.97 -20.14 6.28
C LEU A 100 9.19 -20.76 5.62
N LYS A 101 9.89 -20.01 4.76
CA LYS A 101 11.12 -20.47 4.11
C LYS A 101 12.16 -20.88 5.15
N ASN A 102 12.39 -20.05 6.17
CA ASN A 102 13.34 -20.39 7.24
C ASN A 102 12.93 -21.66 7.98
N LYS A 103 11.66 -21.79 8.37
CA LYS A 103 11.15 -22.99 9.04
C LYS A 103 11.29 -24.26 8.18
N VAL A 104 11.03 -24.15 6.87
CA VAL A 104 11.19 -25.27 5.93
C VAL A 104 12.67 -25.61 5.77
N MET A 105 13.55 -24.62 5.64
CA MET A 105 15.00 -24.83 5.57
C MET A 105 15.53 -25.55 6.80
N ASP A 106 15.13 -25.12 8.00
CA ASP A 106 15.51 -25.76 9.26
C ASP A 106 15.07 -27.24 9.26
N LEU A 107 13.82 -27.52 8.89
CA LEU A 107 13.32 -28.91 8.81
C LEU A 107 14.06 -29.75 7.76
N HIS A 108 14.43 -29.13 6.64
CA HIS A 108 15.08 -29.81 5.54
C HIS A 108 16.55 -30.13 5.84
N GLN A 109 17.22 -29.33 6.65
CA GLN A 109 18.63 -29.53 7.02
C GLN A 109 18.81 -30.36 8.30
N ASN A 110 17.78 -30.45 9.15
CA ASN A 110 17.85 -31.17 10.41
C ASN A 110 17.57 -32.67 10.26
N LEU A 111 18.38 -33.51 10.91
CA LEU A 111 18.20 -34.96 11.06
C LEU A 111 17.98 -35.30 12.52
N LYS A 112 17.01 -36.18 12.82
CA LYS A 112 16.75 -36.67 14.18
C LYS A 112 17.35 -38.06 14.36
N LEU A 113 18.21 -38.21 15.37
CA LEU A 113 18.76 -39.47 15.84
C LEU A 113 17.99 -39.88 17.10
N ASN A 114 17.28 -41.00 17.02
CA ASN A 114 16.46 -41.52 18.11
C ASN A 114 17.14 -42.73 18.78
N GLY A 115 16.79 -42.99 20.04
CA GLY A 115 17.21 -44.22 20.74
C GLY A 115 18.66 -44.22 21.24
N ILE A 116 19.32 -43.05 21.28
CA ILE A 116 20.63 -42.88 21.88
C ILE A 116 20.43 -42.61 23.39
N PRO A 117 20.95 -43.46 24.29
CA PRO A 117 20.85 -43.27 25.74
C PRO A 117 21.39 -41.91 26.19
N GLU A 118 20.84 -41.37 27.27
CA GLU A 118 21.28 -40.09 27.84
C GLU A 118 22.34 -40.31 28.91
N SER A 119 23.34 -39.43 28.94
CA SER A 119 24.33 -39.38 30.02
C SER A 119 24.52 -37.94 30.48
N ARG A 120 24.78 -37.74 31.79
CA ARG A 120 24.81 -36.42 32.43
C ARG A 120 25.88 -35.48 31.83
N ASN A 121 26.97 -36.04 31.31
CA ASN A 121 28.10 -35.31 30.74
C ASN A 121 28.40 -35.76 29.30
N GLU A 122 27.35 -36.02 28.51
CA GLU A 122 27.55 -36.43 27.12
C GLU A 122 27.99 -35.26 26.23
N ASN A 123 28.90 -35.54 25.30
CA ASN A 123 29.21 -34.63 24.21
C ASN A 123 28.45 -35.07 22.95
N ILE A 124 27.41 -34.31 22.59
CA ILE A 124 26.53 -34.61 21.46
C ILE A 124 27.31 -34.64 20.14
N ILE A 125 28.30 -33.76 19.99
CA ILE A 125 29.15 -33.68 18.81
C ILE A 125 29.93 -34.99 18.62
N ASP A 126 30.52 -35.52 19.70
CA ASP A 126 31.29 -36.77 19.65
C ASP A 126 30.39 -37.99 19.39
N ILE A 127 29.17 -37.99 19.91
CA ILE A 127 28.17 -39.03 19.60
C ILE A 127 27.87 -39.02 18.09
N VAL A 128 27.61 -37.85 17.51
CA VAL A 128 27.33 -37.72 16.07
C VAL A 128 28.54 -38.14 15.23
N LYS A 129 29.77 -37.81 15.66
CA LYS A 129 31.01 -38.31 15.03
C LYS A 129 31.11 -39.82 15.08
N ASN A 130 30.84 -40.44 16.23
CA ASN A 130 30.90 -41.89 16.36
C ASN A 130 29.87 -42.58 15.44
N VAL A 131 28.67 -42.02 15.33
CA VAL A 131 27.67 -42.48 14.36
C VAL A 131 28.20 -42.32 12.93
N ALA A 132 28.71 -41.15 12.56
CA ALA A 132 29.25 -40.89 11.23
C ALA A 132 30.39 -41.85 10.85
N SER A 133 31.31 -42.11 11.77
CA SER A 133 32.40 -43.06 11.60
C SER A 133 31.89 -44.48 11.33
N LYS A 134 30.85 -44.93 12.05
CA LYS A 134 30.22 -46.24 11.77
C LYS A 134 29.48 -46.27 10.44
N LEU A 135 29.02 -45.12 9.96
CA LEU A 135 28.40 -44.97 8.65
C LEU A 135 29.40 -44.84 7.50
N ASN A 136 30.71 -44.84 7.78
CA ASN A 136 31.76 -44.48 6.83
C ASN A 136 31.50 -43.12 6.16
N PHE A 137 30.94 -42.17 6.92
CA PHE A 137 30.69 -40.81 6.47
C PHE A 137 31.83 -39.90 6.94
N ALA A 138 32.73 -39.56 6.01
CA ALA A 138 33.91 -38.75 6.31
C ALA A 138 33.55 -37.31 6.68
N SER A 139 34.38 -36.69 7.53
CA SER A 139 34.40 -35.25 7.80
C SER A 139 33.08 -34.63 8.29
N VAL A 140 32.33 -35.35 9.14
CA VAL A 140 31.03 -34.87 9.64
C VAL A 140 31.10 -33.50 10.32
N GLU A 141 32.21 -33.18 11.00
CA GLU A 141 32.43 -31.88 11.65
C GLU A 141 32.36 -30.71 10.66
N SER A 142 32.92 -30.88 9.47
CA SER A 142 32.91 -29.85 8.45
C SER A 142 31.52 -29.65 7.84
N CYS A 143 30.67 -30.68 7.92
CA CYS A 143 29.33 -30.71 7.34
C CYS A 143 28.23 -30.30 8.34
N LEU A 144 28.50 -30.40 9.63
CA LEU A 144 27.57 -30.08 10.70
C LEU A 144 27.54 -28.57 10.94
N ASN A 145 26.35 -28.03 11.19
CA ASN A 145 26.14 -26.67 11.63
C ASN A 145 25.96 -26.61 13.15
N ASP A 146 25.07 -27.47 13.68
CA ASP A 146 24.79 -27.54 15.12
C ASP A 146 24.26 -28.94 15.49
N CYS A 147 24.38 -29.32 16.76
CA CYS A 147 23.73 -30.52 17.28
C CYS A 147 23.38 -30.42 18.77
N TYR A 148 22.17 -30.84 19.11
CA TYR A 148 21.62 -30.71 20.45
C TYR A 148 20.52 -31.75 20.71
N ARG A 149 20.20 -32.01 21.98
CA ARG A 149 19.00 -32.80 22.33
C ARG A 149 17.76 -31.93 22.32
N VAL A 150 16.67 -32.46 21.77
CA VAL A 150 15.37 -31.79 21.81
C VAL A 150 14.82 -31.87 23.22
N HIS A 151 14.45 -30.73 23.80
CA HIS A 151 13.72 -30.71 25.06
C HIS A 151 12.37 -31.43 24.89
N SER A 152 12.11 -32.42 25.73
CA SER A 152 10.79 -33.04 25.81
C SER A 152 9.89 -32.16 26.68
N VAL A 153 8.63 -32.00 26.25
CA VAL A 153 7.60 -31.31 27.04
C VAL A 153 7.23 -32.12 28.29
N SER A 154 7.37 -33.45 28.23
CA SER A 154 7.20 -34.35 29.36
C SER A 154 8.58 -34.71 29.93
N LYS A 155 8.81 -34.38 31.20
CA LYS A 155 10.04 -34.76 31.94
C LYS A 155 10.06 -36.24 32.34
N ASP A 156 8.91 -36.92 32.30
CA ASP A 156 8.73 -38.30 32.80
C ASP A 156 8.73 -39.35 31.69
N SER A 157 9.19 -39.02 30.49
CA SER A 157 9.29 -40.01 29.43
C SER A 157 10.46 -40.95 29.69
N SER A 158 10.17 -42.23 29.95
CA SER A 158 11.16 -43.35 29.99
C SER A 158 12.00 -43.48 28.69
N ARG A 159 11.63 -42.77 27.62
CA ARG A 159 12.38 -42.71 26.36
C ARG A 159 13.43 -41.60 26.37
N SER A 160 14.65 -41.94 25.95
CA SER A 160 15.73 -41.00 25.71
C SER A 160 15.32 -39.94 24.67
N ARG A 161 15.60 -38.67 24.95
CA ARG A 161 15.32 -37.53 24.08
C ARG A 161 16.08 -37.65 22.77
N PRO A 162 15.50 -37.28 21.62
CA PRO A 162 16.20 -37.38 20.35
C PRO A 162 17.30 -36.32 20.24
N ILE A 163 18.40 -36.68 19.56
CA ILE A 163 19.44 -35.75 19.15
C ILE A 163 19.05 -35.18 17.78
N VAL A 164 19.08 -33.86 17.63
CA VAL A 164 18.97 -33.19 16.33
C VAL A 164 20.37 -32.83 15.87
N ALA A 165 20.72 -33.26 14.66
CA ALA A 165 21.92 -32.84 13.94
C ALA A 165 21.50 -31.95 12.77
N SER A 166 21.90 -30.69 12.80
CA SER A 166 21.69 -29.72 11.72
C SER A 166 22.89 -29.75 10.78
N PHE A 167 22.65 -30.00 9.49
CA PHE A 167 23.69 -30.01 8.47
C PHE A 167 23.73 -28.68 7.73
N LYS A 168 24.93 -28.23 7.33
CA LYS A 168 25.11 -26.98 6.56
C LYS A 168 24.32 -26.98 5.24
N THR A 169 24.14 -28.16 4.63
CA THR A 169 23.37 -28.32 3.40
C THR A 169 22.49 -29.56 3.45
N THR A 170 21.40 -29.54 2.69
CA THR A 170 20.50 -30.69 2.53
C THR A 170 21.16 -31.89 1.85
N LEU A 171 22.20 -31.64 1.03
CA LEU A 171 23.00 -32.67 0.38
C LEU A 171 23.72 -33.53 1.42
N TYR A 172 24.41 -32.91 2.40
CA TYR A 172 25.10 -33.66 3.45
C TYR A 172 24.14 -34.50 4.28
N LYS A 173 22.97 -33.96 4.64
CA LYS A 173 21.92 -34.73 5.31
C LYS A 173 21.46 -35.92 4.46
N SER A 174 21.23 -35.70 3.16
CA SER A 174 20.79 -36.75 2.23
C SER A 174 21.83 -37.86 2.12
N ASP A 175 23.10 -37.51 1.99
CA ASP A 175 24.19 -38.48 1.86
C ASP A 175 24.45 -39.23 3.16
N PHE A 176 24.36 -38.55 4.31
CA PHE A 176 24.36 -39.19 5.62
C PHE A 176 23.20 -40.20 5.75
N ARG A 177 21.99 -39.82 5.33
CA ARG A 177 20.82 -40.72 5.33
C ARG A 177 20.98 -41.91 4.37
N LYS A 178 21.59 -41.70 3.20
CA LYS A 178 21.93 -42.79 2.27
C LYS A 178 22.96 -43.73 2.89
N ALA A 179 23.98 -43.19 3.58
CA ALA A 179 24.98 -43.98 4.29
C ALA A 179 24.35 -44.84 5.39
N TYR A 180 23.45 -44.26 6.17
CA TYR A 180 22.63 -45.01 7.12
C TYR A 180 21.85 -46.15 6.46
N LYS A 181 21.13 -45.90 5.36
CA LYS A 181 20.36 -46.94 4.65
C LYS A 181 21.19 -48.10 4.10
N ARG A 182 22.50 -47.90 3.86
CA ARG A 182 23.40 -48.97 3.42
C ARG A 182 23.75 -49.95 4.54
N ILE A 183 23.68 -49.50 5.79
CA ILE A 183 23.96 -50.32 6.97
C ILE A 183 22.63 -50.79 7.55
N LYS A 184 22.36 -52.10 7.43
CA LYS A 184 21.07 -52.67 7.83
C LYS A 184 20.85 -52.67 9.35
N ASP A 185 21.92 -52.80 10.14
CA ASP A 185 21.84 -52.95 11.60
C ASP A 185 22.85 -52.07 12.34
N LEU A 186 22.52 -50.79 12.53
CA LEU A 186 23.27 -49.92 13.44
C LEU A 186 22.65 -49.98 14.85
N ARG A 187 23.29 -50.71 15.77
CA ARG A 187 22.86 -50.84 17.17
C ARG A 187 23.61 -49.88 18.08
N THR A 188 23.00 -49.49 19.19
CA THR A 188 23.63 -48.66 20.23
C THR A 188 24.86 -49.32 20.84
N THR A 189 24.88 -50.65 20.94
CA THR A 189 26.07 -51.41 21.37
C THR A 189 27.25 -51.22 20.43
N ALA A 190 27.00 -51.14 19.11
CA ALA A 190 28.05 -50.88 18.12
C ALA A 190 28.60 -49.44 18.19
N LEU A 191 27.86 -48.53 18.83
CA LEU A 191 28.28 -47.16 19.13
C LEU A 191 29.00 -47.03 20.48
N GLY A 192 29.20 -48.13 21.21
CA GLY A 192 29.89 -48.15 22.50
C GLY A 192 28.98 -47.92 23.71
N PHE A 193 27.67 -47.90 23.53
CA PHE A 193 26.73 -47.84 24.66
C PHE A 193 26.48 -49.26 25.19
N THR A 194 27.18 -49.65 26.25
CA THR A 194 27.00 -50.93 26.96
C THR A 194 26.34 -50.68 28.31
N GLY A 195 25.30 -51.44 28.67
CA GLY A 195 24.76 -51.47 30.03
C GLY A 195 23.60 -50.51 30.34
N PHE A 196 22.91 -49.95 29.34
CA PHE A 196 21.64 -49.27 29.57
C PHE A 196 20.50 -50.29 29.52
N GLU A 197 20.16 -50.87 30.66
CA GLU A 197 18.90 -51.59 30.86
C GLU A 197 17.74 -50.61 30.70
N ARG A 198 16.66 -51.05 30.06
CA ARG A 198 15.45 -50.26 29.79
C ARG A 198 14.63 -50.04 31.05
#